data_AF-A0A3E2YMS0-F1
#
_entry.id   AF-A0A3E2YMS0-F1
#
_cell.length_a   1.000
_cell.length_b   1.000
_cell.length_c   1.000
_cell.angle_alpha   90.00
_cell.angle_beta   90.00
_cell.angle_gamma   90.00
#
_symmetry.space_group_name_H-M   'P 1'
#
loop_
_entity.id
_entity.type
_entity.pdbx_description
1 polymer ?
#
loop_
_entity_poly.entity_id
_entity_poly.type
_entity_poly.pdbx_seq_one_letter_code
_entity_poly.pdbx_strand_id
1 'polypeptide(L)'
;MRRATGGIRLPRHPRRLDHAECLAVVSAATALSAATGLRWAVAKEMPDRGLPDLSEGLARARREGQVFLLPPGSRSWLGLRYAHADTGYPLALMVVWSYGASRTPADRARPGDYVEVAMWHLRLLSPPHTHRMLEHVEAALVRHRSAARTAADESP
;
A
#
# COMPACT_ATOMS: atom_id res chain seq x y z
N MET A 1 -39.22 -5.25 6.46
CA MET A 1 -38.10 -4.31 6.70
C MET A 1 -36.96 -4.65 5.75
N ARG A 2 -36.65 -3.76 4.79
CA ARG A 2 -35.57 -3.96 3.80
C ARG A 2 -34.25 -3.48 4.39
N ARG A 3 -33.26 -4.37 4.53
CA ARG A 3 -31.88 -4.00 4.87
C ARG A 3 -31.27 -3.26 3.68
N ALA A 4 -30.86 -2.02 3.90
CA ALA A 4 -30.02 -1.30 2.96
C ALA A 4 -28.61 -1.89 3.05
N THR A 5 -28.26 -2.78 2.11
CA THR A 5 -26.87 -3.10 1.81
C THR A 5 -26.21 -1.80 1.35
N GLY A 6 -25.42 -1.20 2.22
CA GLY A 6 -24.53 -0.08 1.90
C GLY A 6 -23.46 -0.55 0.92
N GLY A 7 -23.86 -0.75 -0.34
CA GLY A 7 -22.95 -1.09 -1.42
C GLY A 7 -21.96 0.03 -1.58
N ILE A 8 -20.70 -0.24 -1.24
CA ILE A 8 -19.59 0.64 -1.52
C ILE A 8 -19.56 0.78 -3.05
N ARG A 9 -20.02 1.93 -3.57
CA ARG A 9 -19.93 2.24 -5.00
C ARG A 9 -18.45 2.35 -5.36
N LEU A 10 -17.93 1.31 -5.99
CA LEU A 10 -16.66 1.38 -6.69
C LEU A 10 -16.75 2.50 -7.75
N PRO A 11 -15.70 3.33 -7.93
CA PRO A 11 -15.67 4.25 -9.04
C PRO A 11 -15.90 3.47 -10.33
N ARG A 12 -16.87 3.91 -11.15
CA ARG A 12 -17.32 3.20 -12.37
C ARG A 12 -16.20 2.91 -13.37
N HIS A 13 -15.06 3.57 -13.25
CA HIS A 13 -13.84 3.27 -13.99
C HIS A 13 -12.60 3.37 -13.09
N PRO A 14 -11.87 2.26 -12.85
CA PRO A 14 -10.60 2.33 -12.12
C PRO A 14 -9.60 3.17 -12.92
N ARG A 15 -8.96 4.14 -12.25
CA ARG A 15 -7.95 5.00 -12.89
C ARG A 15 -6.83 4.14 -13.45
N ARG A 16 -6.40 4.47 -14.67
CA ARG A 16 -5.22 3.89 -15.28
C ARG A 16 -4.03 4.81 -15.06
N LEU A 17 -2.95 4.26 -14.52
CA LEU A 17 -1.64 4.93 -14.51
C LEU A 17 -1.01 4.79 -15.89
N ASP A 18 -0.52 5.88 -16.44
CA ASP A 18 0.19 5.89 -17.70
C ASP A 18 1.64 5.36 -17.56
N HIS A 19 2.39 5.36 -18.65
CA HIS A 19 3.76 4.85 -18.67
C HIS A 19 4.71 5.65 -17.76
N ALA A 20 4.58 6.98 -17.74
CA ALA A 20 5.45 7.85 -16.94
C ALA A 20 5.14 7.69 -15.45
N GLU A 21 3.85 7.64 -15.08
CA GLU A 21 3.42 7.35 -13.72
C GLU A 21 3.90 5.97 -13.26
N CYS A 22 3.82 4.94 -14.13
CA CYS A 22 4.33 3.61 -13.81
C CYS A 22 5.85 3.59 -13.60
N LEU A 23 6.61 4.28 -14.45
CA LEU A 23 8.06 4.37 -14.33
C LEU A 23 8.47 5.09 -13.04
N ALA A 24 7.77 6.16 -12.67
CA ALA A 24 8.03 6.89 -11.44
C ALA A 24 7.79 6.02 -10.20
N VAL A 25 6.72 5.22 -10.17
CA VAL A 25 6.45 4.26 -9.09
C VAL A 25 7.57 3.23 -8.97
N VAL A 26 7.99 2.63 -10.09
CA VAL A 26 9.10 1.65 -10.10
C VAL A 26 10.39 2.30 -9.60
N SER A 27 10.73 3.48 -10.11
CA SER A 27 11.93 4.23 -9.72
C SER A 27 11.92 4.57 -8.23
N ALA A 28 10.78 5.02 -7.70
CA ALA A 28 10.61 5.34 -6.29
C ALA A 28 10.79 4.11 -5.39
N ALA A 29 10.18 2.97 -5.76
CA ALA A 29 10.35 1.72 -5.02
C ALA A 29 11.79 1.18 -5.07
N THR A 30 12.47 1.33 -6.21
CA THR A 30 13.89 0.99 -6.35
C THR A 30 14.76 1.87 -5.47
N ALA A 31 14.54 3.20 -5.48
CA ALA A 31 15.27 4.13 -4.64
C ALA A 31 15.04 3.85 -3.14
N LEU A 32 13.78 3.58 -2.75
CA LEU A 32 13.42 3.15 -1.40
C LEU A 32 14.18 1.88 -1.00
N SER A 33 14.22 0.88 -1.89
CA SER A 33 14.90 -0.39 -1.65
C SER A 33 16.41 -0.18 -1.43
N ALA A 34 17.04 0.62 -2.29
CA ALA A 34 18.45 0.96 -2.17
C ALA A 34 18.77 1.74 -0.89
N ALA A 35 17.99 2.78 -0.58
CA ALA A 35 18.21 3.63 0.60
C ALA A 35 18.02 2.89 1.93
N THR A 36 17.17 1.85 1.95
CA THR A 36 16.84 1.10 3.18
C THR A 36 17.55 -0.24 3.29
N GLY A 37 18.32 -0.64 2.26
CA GLY A 37 18.92 -1.97 2.16
C GLY A 37 17.90 -3.09 2.01
N LEU A 38 16.70 -2.77 1.55
CA LEU A 38 15.60 -3.71 1.47
C LEU A 38 15.69 -4.56 0.19
N ARG A 39 15.64 -5.88 0.37
CA ARG A 39 15.47 -6.85 -0.71
C ARG A 39 14.03 -7.38 -0.67
N TRP A 40 13.38 -7.46 -1.81
CA TRP A 40 12.01 -7.96 -1.89
C TRP A 40 11.75 -8.74 -3.19
N ALA A 41 10.75 -9.61 -3.16
CA ALA A 41 10.26 -10.36 -4.31
C ALA A 41 8.75 -10.62 -4.18
N VAL A 42 8.12 -11.05 -5.28
CA VAL A 42 6.75 -11.56 -5.26
C VAL A 42 6.83 -13.07 -5.01
N ALA A 43 6.08 -13.56 -4.02
CA ALA A 43 6.00 -15.00 -3.76
C ALA A 43 5.33 -15.73 -4.94
N LYS A 44 5.65 -17.02 -5.14
CA LYS A 44 4.92 -17.85 -6.11
C LYS A 44 3.51 -18.16 -5.60
N GLU A 45 3.43 -18.55 -4.33
CA GLU A 45 2.19 -18.85 -3.61
C GLU A 45 2.34 -18.35 -2.18
N MET A 46 1.42 -17.50 -1.74
CA MET A 46 1.38 -16.97 -0.39
C MET A 46 -0.05 -16.48 -0.12
N PRO A 47 -0.66 -16.81 1.03
CA PRO A 47 -1.96 -16.27 1.39
C PRO A 47 -1.88 -14.75 1.49
N ASP A 48 -2.97 -14.08 1.12
CA ASP A 48 -3.09 -12.65 1.35
C ASP A 48 -3.00 -12.37 2.85
N ARG A 49 -2.24 -11.32 3.20
CA ARG A 49 -2.05 -10.86 4.57
C ARG A 49 -2.41 -9.40 4.68
N GLY A 50 -2.84 -8.98 5.86
CA GLY A 50 -3.12 -7.58 6.13
C GLY A 50 -1.84 -6.73 6.14
N LEU A 51 -1.98 -5.41 5.95
CA LEU A 51 -0.88 -4.45 6.06
C LEU A 51 -0.10 -4.54 7.39
N PRO A 52 -0.73 -4.79 8.56
CA PRO A 52 0.00 -4.99 9.83
C PRO A 52 1.02 -6.13 9.75
N ASP A 53 0.58 -7.32 9.34
CA ASP A 53 1.43 -8.52 9.30
C ASP A 53 2.54 -8.39 8.26
N LEU A 54 2.23 -7.77 7.12
CA LEU A 54 3.21 -7.52 6.06
C LEU A 54 4.25 -6.51 6.49
N SER A 55 3.85 -5.46 7.20
CA SER A 55 4.75 -4.47 7.74
C SER A 55 5.68 -5.07 8.80
N GLU A 56 5.17 -5.92 9.67
CA GLU A 56 5.99 -6.65 10.64
C GLU A 56 6.95 -7.62 9.93
N GLY A 57 6.45 -8.35 8.92
CA GLY A 57 7.27 -9.22 8.08
C GLY A 57 8.38 -8.46 7.35
N LEU A 58 8.09 -7.25 6.86
CA LEU A 58 9.05 -6.36 6.23
C LEU A 58 10.14 -5.91 7.21
N ALA A 59 9.74 -5.47 8.41
CA ALA A 59 10.68 -5.07 9.45
C ALA A 59 11.58 -6.24 9.89
N ARG A 60 11.00 -7.44 10.05
CA ARG A 60 11.74 -8.66 10.35
C ARG A 60 12.73 -9.03 9.25
N ALA A 61 12.28 -9.08 8.00
CA ALA A 61 13.14 -9.40 6.85
C ALA A 61 14.33 -8.44 6.76
N ARG A 62 14.10 -7.13 7.00
CA ARG A 62 15.17 -6.14 7.04
C ARG A 62 16.17 -6.39 8.18
N ARG A 63 15.69 -6.66 9.41
CA ARG A 63 16.56 -6.97 10.56
C ARG A 63 17.40 -8.23 10.35
N GLU A 64 16.83 -9.22 9.68
CA GLU A 64 17.46 -10.53 9.45
C GLU A 64 18.24 -10.60 8.12
N GLY A 65 18.28 -9.51 7.34
CA GLY A 65 18.95 -9.49 6.03
C GLY A 65 18.30 -10.39 4.98
N GLN A 66 17.03 -10.74 5.15
CA GLN A 66 16.27 -11.65 4.28
C GLN A 66 15.50 -10.90 3.18
N VAL A 67 15.05 -11.66 2.19
CA VAL A 67 14.16 -11.16 1.14
C VAL A 67 12.74 -11.08 1.69
N PHE A 68 12.15 -9.88 1.68
CA PHE A 68 10.73 -9.70 1.98
C PHE A 68 9.86 -10.21 0.83
N LEU A 69 8.80 -10.96 1.14
CA LEU A 69 7.91 -11.52 0.13
C LEU A 69 6.55 -10.80 0.14
N LEU A 70 6.16 -10.30 -1.03
CA LEU A 70 4.81 -9.80 -1.27
C LEU A 70 3.88 -10.94 -1.74
N PRO A 71 2.63 -10.98 -1.26
CA PRO A 71 1.62 -11.89 -1.81
C PRO A 71 1.34 -11.59 -3.29
N PRO A 72 1.08 -12.59 -4.15
CA PRO A 72 0.73 -12.38 -5.55
C PRO A 72 -0.48 -11.44 -5.76
N GLY A 73 -1.45 -11.48 -4.84
CA GLY A 73 -2.67 -10.65 -4.87
C GLY A 73 -2.42 -9.15 -4.66
N SER A 74 -1.23 -8.78 -4.16
CA SER A 74 -0.87 -7.40 -3.84
C SER A 74 -0.87 -6.44 -5.02
N ARG A 75 -0.66 -6.95 -6.23
CA ARG A 75 -0.75 -6.19 -7.48
C ARG A 75 -2.06 -5.43 -7.65
N SER A 76 -3.17 -5.99 -7.16
CA SER A 76 -4.52 -5.45 -7.34
C SER A 76 -5.08 -4.74 -6.10
N TRP A 77 -4.36 -4.66 -4.98
CA TRP A 77 -4.90 -4.15 -3.72
C TRP A 77 -5.55 -2.76 -3.81
N LEU A 78 -5.02 -1.89 -4.66
CA LEU A 78 -5.49 -0.52 -4.76
C LEU A 78 -6.64 -0.34 -5.77
N GLY A 79 -7.01 -1.39 -6.52
CA GLY A 79 -8.05 -1.33 -7.54
C GLY A 79 -7.70 -0.38 -8.71
N LEU A 80 -6.41 -0.16 -8.96
CA LEU A 80 -5.90 0.65 -10.06
C LEU A 80 -5.64 -0.20 -11.30
N ARG A 81 -5.70 0.44 -12.48
CA ARG A 81 -5.17 -0.12 -13.72
C ARG A 81 -3.80 0.48 -13.98
N TYR A 82 -2.93 -0.26 -14.66
CA TYR A 82 -1.57 0.15 -14.95
C TYR A 82 -1.27 0.02 -16.43
N ALA A 83 -0.47 0.92 -16.99
CA ALA A 83 0.13 0.71 -18.30
C ALA A 83 1.04 -0.52 -18.29
N HIS A 84 1.76 -0.74 -17.19
CA HIS A 84 2.52 -1.96 -16.90
C HIS A 84 1.93 -2.68 -15.70
N ALA A 85 1.33 -3.83 -15.95
CA ALA A 85 0.59 -4.60 -14.97
C ALA A 85 1.32 -4.81 -13.63
N ASP A 86 2.63 -5.06 -13.69
CA ASP A 86 3.45 -5.40 -12.52
C ASP A 86 3.85 -4.19 -11.66
N THR A 87 3.55 -2.96 -12.11
CA THR A 87 3.69 -1.72 -11.31
C THR A 87 2.89 -1.78 -10.00
N GLY A 88 1.85 -2.60 -9.94
CA GLY A 88 1.10 -2.82 -8.69
C GLY A 88 1.96 -3.38 -7.55
N TYR A 89 2.99 -4.19 -7.84
CA TYR A 89 3.84 -4.77 -6.78
C TYR A 89 4.78 -3.74 -6.13
N PRO A 90 5.56 -2.94 -6.88
CA PRO A 90 6.32 -1.82 -6.32
C PRO A 90 5.46 -0.85 -5.51
N LEU A 91 4.24 -0.56 -6.00
CA LEU A 91 3.32 0.33 -5.27
C LEU A 91 2.83 -0.30 -3.96
N ALA A 92 2.51 -1.59 -3.97
CA ALA A 92 2.15 -2.33 -2.76
C ALA A 92 3.31 -2.35 -1.76
N LEU A 93 4.56 -2.52 -2.22
CA LEU A 93 5.73 -2.43 -1.36
C LEU A 93 5.83 -1.07 -0.66
N MET A 94 5.74 0.02 -1.44
CA MET A 94 5.79 1.39 -0.90
C MET A 94 4.69 1.61 0.13
N VAL A 95 3.48 1.08 -0.09
CA VAL A 95 2.38 1.12 0.87
C VAL A 95 2.72 0.38 2.17
N VAL A 96 3.23 -0.86 2.09
CA VAL A 96 3.60 -1.66 3.28
C VAL A 96 4.70 -0.95 4.08
N TRP A 97 5.72 -0.43 3.39
CA TRP A 97 6.80 0.32 4.04
C TRP A 97 6.30 1.59 4.71
N SER A 98 5.51 2.40 4.00
CA SER A 98 4.94 3.65 4.52
C SER A 98 4.02 3.41 5.72
N TYR A 99 3.23 2.33 5.68
CA TYR A 99 2.43 1.90 6.83
C TYR A 99 3.31 1.56 8.03
N GLY A 100 4.36 0.78 7.85
CA GLY A 100 5.28 0.43 8.94
C GLY A 100 6.01 1.63 9.52
N ALA A 101 6.52 2.51 8.66
CA ALA A 101 7.20 3.74 9.06
C ALA A 101 6.27 4.66 9.89
N SER A 102 4.97 4.71 9.55
CA SER A 102 3.98 5.49 10.29
C SER A 102 3.68 5.01 11.71
N ARG A 103 4.13 3.79 12.08
CA ARG A 103 3.91 3.18 13.40
C ARG A 103 5.11 3.30 14.34
N THR A 104 6.19 3.97 13.93
CA THR A 104 7.42 4.08 14.73
C THR A 104 7.19 5.02 15.93
N PRO A 105 7.65 4.71 17.16
CA PRO A 105 7.23 5.41 18.39
C PRO A 105 7.82 6.81 18.61
N ALA A 106 8.51 7.39 17.60
CA ALA A 106 9.14 8.69 17.73
C ALA A 106 8.13 9.77 17.36
N ASP A 107 7.76 10.54 18.38
CA ASP A 107 6.83 11.66 18.39
C ASP A 107 5.35 11.37 18.53
N ARG A 108 4.78 12.19 19.41
CA ARG A 108 3.40 12.25 19.92
C ARG A 108 2.40 12.64 18.83
N ALA A 109 2.45 11.99 17.67
CA ALA A 109 1.36 12.06 16.71
C ALA A 109 0.12 11.47 17.39
N ARG A 110 -0.97 12.24 17.43
CA ARG A 110 -2.25 11.75 17.92
C ARG A 110 -2.60 10.45 17.17
N PRO A 111 -3.25 9.46 17.82
CA PRO A 111 -3.75 8.28 17.11
C PRO A 111 -4.74 8.74 16.02
N GLY A 112 -4.29 8.76 14.77
CA GLY A 112 -5.06 9.27 13.61
C GLY A 112 -4.18 10.20 12.77
N ASP A 113 -3.80 9.92 11.53
CA ASP A 113 -4.25 8.91 10.59
C ASP A 113 -3.02 8.28 9.90
N TYR A 114 -2.80 6.97 10.05
CA TYR A 114 -1.66 6.30 9.39
C TYR A 114 -1.69 6.49 7.86
N VAL A 115 -2.88 6.78 7.30
CA VAL A 115 -3.04 7.15 5.90
C VAL A 115 -2.32 8.47 5.63
N GLU A 116 -2.49 9.49 6.46
CA GLU A 116 -1.85 10.81 6.29
C GLU A 116 -0.32 10.69 6.29
N VAL A 117 0.24 9.96 7.25
CA VAL A 117 1.70 9.73 7.34
C VAL A 117 2.19 8.87 6.17
N ALA A 118 1.43 7.85 5.77
CA ALA A 118 1.77 7.06 4.60
C ALA A 118 1.75 7.90 3.31
N MET A 119 0.76 8.78 3.18
CA MET A 119 0.66 9.70 2.04
C MET A 119 1.79 10.74 2.05
N TRP A 120 2.22 11.22 3.21
CA TRP A 120 3.40 12.08 3.33
C TRP A 120 4.66 11.40 2.81
N HIS A 121 4.92 10.15 3.24
CA HIS A 121 6.03 9.36 2.72
C HIS A 121 5.95 9.14 1.20
N LEU A 122 4.76 8.82 0.69
CA LEU A 122 4.57 8.60 -0.75
C LEU A 122 4.78 9.88 -1.57
N ARG A 123 4.40 11.05 -1.04
CA ARG A 123 4.68 12.36 -1.66
C ARG A 123 6.18 12.66 -1.71
N LEU A 124 6.94 12.29 -0.69
CA LEU A 124 8.40 12.44 -0.68
C LEU A 124 9.10 11.51 -1.68
N LEU A 125 8.58 10.29 -1.83
CA LEU A 125 9.15 9.30 -2.74
C LEU A 125 8.77 9.54 -4.22
N SER A 126 7.73 10.33 -4.48
CA SER A 126 7.16 10.49 -5.82
C SER A 126 7.37 11.91 -6.35
N PRO A 127 7.77 12.08 -7.62
CA PRO A 127 7.91 13.41 -8.20
C PRO A 127 6.55 14.12 -8.31
N PRO A 128 6.49 15.47 -8.27
CA PRO A 128 5.22 16.21 -8.19
C PRO A 128 4.21 15.90 -9.30
N HIS A 129 4.67 15.62 -10.51
CA HIS A 129 3.80 15.32 -11.65
C HIS A 129 3.01 14.02 -11.49
N THR A 130 3.39 13.12 -10.57
CA THR A 130 2.68 11.87 -10.29
C THR A 130 1.78 11.95 -9.05
N HIS A 131 1.71 13.11 -8.40
CA HIS A 131 0.91 13.25 -7.17
C HIS A 131 -0.60 13.05 -7.40
N ARG A 132 -1.10 13.21 -8.63
CA ARG A 132 -2.49 12.86 -8.98
C ARG A 132 -2.83 11.38 -8.73
N MET A 133 -1.85 10.48 -8.85
CA MET A 133 -2.03 9.07 -8.49
C MET A 133 -2.27 8.89 -6.99
N LEU A 134 -1.66 9.74 -6.16
CA LEU A 134 -1.67 9.60 -4.70
C LEU A 134 -3.06 9.78 -4.11
N GLU A 135 -3.92 10.62 -4.69
CA GLU A 135 -5.33 10.74 -4.28
C GLU A 135 -6.08 9.40 -4.36
N HIS A 136 -5.78 8.58 -5.36
CA HIS A 136 -6.39 7.27 -5.51
C HIS A 136 -5.78 6.21 -4.58
N VAL A 137 -4.48 6.32 -4.30
CA VAL A 137 -3.81 5.50 -3.29
C VAL A 137 -4.43 5.79 -1.92
N GLU A 138 -4.58 7.06 -1.56
CA GLU A 138 -5.23 7.51 -0.33
C GLU A 138 -6.66 6.96 -0.21
N ALA A 139 -7.48 7.14 -1.25
CA ALA A 139 -8.83 6.59 -1.28
C ALA A 139 -8.85 5.06 -1.14
N ALA A 140 -7.87 4.35 -1.70
CA ALA A 140 -7.75 2.90 -1.57
C ALA A 140 -7.32 2.48 -0.15
N LEU A 141 -6.40 3.20 0.48
CA LEU A 141 -5.97 2.97 1.87
C LEU A 141 -7.12 3.20 2.85
N VAL A 142 -7.91 4.25 2.65
CA VAL A 142 -9.13 4.51 3.43
C VAL A 142 -10.14 3.38 3.27
N ARG A 143 -10.34 2.84 2.06
CA ARG A 143 -11.22 1.67 1.84
C ARG A 143 -10.73 0.43 2.58
N HIS A 144 -9.43 0.14 2.51
CA HIS A 144 -8.81 -0.96 3.24
C HIS A 144 -8.98 -0.82 4.75
N ARG A 145 -8.86 0.41 5.28
CA ARG A 145 -9.15 0.72 6.69
C ARG A 145 -10.56 0.33 7.09
N SER A 146 -11.53 0.77 6.30
CA SER A 146 -12.95 0.56 6.60
C SER A 146 -13.32 -0.91 6.51
N ALA A 147 -12.82 -1.63 5.51
CA ALA A 147 -13.04 -3.08 5.38
C ALA A 147 -12.45 -3.86 6.57
N ALA A 148 -11.25 -3.52 7.01
CA ALA A 148 -10.62 -4.15 8.16
C ALA A 148 -11.37 -3.88 9.48
N ARG A 149 -11.92 -2.67 9.66
CA ARG A 149 -12.76 -2.35 10.82
C ARG A 149 -14.08 -3.12 10.82
N THR A 150 -14.76 -3.21 9.69
CA THR A 150 -16.02 -3.95 9.58
C THR A 150 -15.83 -5.45 9.86
N ALA A 151 -14.73 -6.05 9.38
CA ALA A 151 -14.42 -7.46 9.66
C ALA A 151 -14.09 -7.73 11.15
N ALA A 152 -13.51 -6.75 11.85
CA ALA A 152 -13.21 -6.87 13.28
C ALA A 152 -14.46 -6.74 14.17
N ASP A 153 -15.42 -5.89 13.80
CA ASP A 153 -16.72 -5.77 14.50
C ASP A 153 -17.65 -6.98 14.26
N GLU A 154 -17.41 -7.78 13.22
CA GLU A 154 -18.18 -8.97 12.86
C GLU A 154 -17.57 -10.29 13.39
N SER A 155 -16.44 -10.24 14.10
CA SER A 155 -15.82 -11.41 14.74
C SER A 155 -16.35 -11.59 16.18
N PRO A 156 -16.96 -12.74 16.53
CA PRO A 156 -17.60 -12.98 17.84
C PRO A 156 -16.63 -13.11 19.01
#